data_AF-A0A7C1BMR0-F1
#
_entry.id   AF-A0A7C1BMR0-F1
#
_cell.length_a   1.000
_cell.length_b   1.000
_cell.length_c   1.000
_cell.angle_alpha   90.00
_cell.angle_beta   90.00
_cell.angle_gamma   90.00
#
_symmetry.space_group_name_H-M   'P 1'
#
loop_
_entity.id
_entity.type
_entity.pdbx_description
1 polymer ?
#
loop_
_entity_poly.entity_id
_entity_poly.type
_entity_poly.pdbx_seq_one_letter_code
_entity_poly.pdbx_strand_id
1 'polypeptide(L)'
;MKKSYFQVKQRFPGHFPSRPLNFLHIEWLLLQNPTRSFTDDKPPLPGQNYPGLGLGDMLVELLILLGRRLRFEGISNKPAYFHTAFMFTRDCFFLNPEYQGLIFSARRKLLRNFSFYTVAWASYFECIYLKDSEEKFVWQPDWIILPLSKELIKHFRSWEYRFAVKRAERKFDFEIDRKRLRELMYKKGLPIREDLTVD
;
A
#
# COMPACT_ATOMS: atom_id res chain seq x y z
N MET A 1 -17.80 6.33 -6.29
CA MET A 1 -18.02 5.57 -5.04
C MET A 1 -19.25 4.70 -5.22
N LYS A 2 -19.17 3.41 -4.90
CA LYS A 2 -20.31 2.49 -5.00
C LYS A 2 -20.45 1.72 -3.69
N LYS A 3 -21.68 1.35 -3.35
CA LYS A 3 -21.93 0.33 -2.33
C LYS A 3 -21.51 -1.02 -2.92
N SER A 4 -20.70 -1.78 -2.20
CA SER A 4 -20.39 -3.15 -2.57
C SER A 4 -20.53 -4.09 -1.37
N TYR A 5 -20.94 -5.30 -1.69
CA TYR A 5 -21.02 -6.41 -0.75
C TYR A 5 -19.81 -7.29 -0.98
N PHE A 6 -18.98 -7.43 0.05
CA PHE A 6 -17.87 -8.37 -0.01
C PHE A 6 -18.34 -9.69 0.58
N GLN A 7 -18.43 -10.71 -0.26
CA GLN A 7 -18.49 -12.09 0.20
C GLN A 7 -17.08 -12.66 0.09
N VAL A 8 -16.41 -12.72 1.23
CA VAL A 8 -15.11 -13.35 1.31
C VAL A 8 -15.31 -14.86 1.16
N LYS A 9 -14.92 -15.42 0.00
CA LYS A 9 -14.93 -16.87 -0.24
C LYS A 9 -13.74 -17.60 0.39
N GLN A 10 -12.72 -16.86 0.83
CA GLN A 10 -11.48 -17.38 1.41
C GLN A 10 -11.56 -17.40 2.93
N ARG A 11 -11.12 -18.48 3.59
CA ARG A 11 -10.98 -18.46 5.05
C ARG A 11 -9.78 -17.60 5.44
N PHE A 12 -10.02 -16.55 6.22
CA PHE A 12 -8.97 -15.76 6.87
C PHE A 12 -8.70 -16.27 8.28
N PRO A 13 -7.47 -16.13 8.81
CA PRO A 13 -7.16 -16.56 10.16
C PRO A 13 -7.97 -15.78 11.21
N GLY A 14 -8.37 -16.46 12.28
CA GLY A 14 -9.19 -15.89 13.34
C GLY A 14 -10.67 -15.74 12.98
N HIS A 15 -11.36 -14.87 13.73
CA HIS A 15 -12.81 -14.70 13.64
C HIS A 15 -13.20 -13.61 12.64
N PHE A 16 -12.98 -13.84 11.34
CA PHE A 16 -13.54 -12.97 10.31
C PHE A 16 -15.05 -13.23 10.18
N PRO A 17 -15.92 -12.19 10.08
CA PRO A 17 -17.36 -12.40 9.97
C PRO A 17 -17.73 -13.30 8.79
N SER A 18 -18.57 -14.33 9.03
CA SER A 18 -19.03 -15.28 8.01
C SER A 18 -20.25 -14.80 7.22
N ARG A 19 -20.87 -13.69 7.64
CA ARG A 19 -21.99 -13.04 6.95
C ARG A 19 -21.49 -12.03 5.91
N PRO A 20 -22.33 -11.64 4.93
CA PRO A 20 -22.04 -10.52 4.07
C PRO A 20 -21.76 -9.25 4.86
N LEU A 21 -20.71 -8.53 4.46
CA LEU A 21 -20.29 -7.27 5.04
C LEU A 21 -20.53 -6.12 4.07
N ASN A 22 -21.00 -4.98 4.59
CA ASN A 22 -21.24 -3.78 3.81
C ASN A 22 -20.02 -2.85 3.84
N PHE A 23 -19.44 -2.58 2.68
CA PHE A 23 -18.30 -1.68 2.56
C PHE A 23 -18.59 -0.47 1.68
N LEU A 24 -17.99 0.66 2.05
CA LEU A 24 -17.82 1.78 1.12
C LEU A 24 -16.58 1.49 0.26
N HIS A 25 -16.79 1.16 -1.01
CA HIS A 25 -15.69 0.87 -1.91
C HIS A 25 -15.22 2.11 -2.65
N ILE A 26 -13.93 2.41 -2.49
CA ILE A 26 -13.21 3.45 -3.22
C ILE A 26 -12.51 2.78 -4.40
N GLU A 27 -13.09 2.94 -5.59
CA GLU A 27 -12.50 2.41 -6.84
C GLU A 27 -11.29 3.24 -7.27
N TRP A 28 -11.45 4.56 -7.28
CA TRP A 28 -10.40 5.49 -7.68
C TRP A 28 -10.62 6.87 -7.04
N LEU A 29 -9.51 7.52 -6.71
CA LEU A 29 -9.47 8.85 -6.14
C LEU A 29 -8.16 9.53 -6.53
N LEU A 30 -8.26 10.74 -7.06
CA LEU A 30 -7.12 11.54 -7.45
C LEU A 30 -7.01 12.79 -6.57
N LEU A 31 -5.92 12.88 -5.80
CA LEU A 31 -5.60 14.03 -4.95
C LEU A 31 -4.35 14.73 -5.47
N GLN A 32 -4.51 15.47 -6.58
CA GLN A 32 -3.42 16.20 -7.23
C GLN A 32 -3.79 17.67 -7.42
N ASN A 33 -2.81 18.55 -7.35
CA ASN A 33 -2.97 19.99 -7.53
C ASN A 33 -2.46 20.43 -8.92
N PRO A 34 -3.35 20.58 -9.93
CA PRO A 34 -2.93 20.91 -11.29
C PRO A 34 -2.38 22.34 -11.45
N THR A 35 -2.53 23.20 -10.44
CA THR A 35 -2.03 24.58 -10.47
C THR A 35 -0.59 24.72 -9.96
N ARG A 36 0.04 23.61 -9.55
CA ARG A 36 1.41 23.58 -9.05
C ARG A 36 2.30 22.70 -9.92
N SER A 37 3.58 23.05 -9.94
CA SER A 37 4.64 22.23 -10.52
C SER A 37 5.31 21.37 -9.46
N PHE A 38 5.89 20.25 -9.88
CA PHE A 38 6.79 19.48 -9.02
C PHE A 38 8.01 20.32 -8.64
N THR A 39 8.56 20.01 -7.48
CA THR A 39 9.74 20.66 -6.93
C THR A 39 10.74 19.61 -6.47
N ASP A 40 11.97 20.03 -6.19
CA ASP A 40 12.98 19.12 -5.69
C ASP A 40 12.64 18.56 -4.31
N ASP A 41 11.82 19.21 -3.48
CA ASP A 41 11.31 18.61 -2.24
C ASP A 41 10.13 17.65 -2.48
N LYS A 42 9.39 17.82 -3.58
CA LYS A 42 8.18 17.04 -3.92
C LYS A 42 8.22 16.58 -5.37
N PRO A 43 9.07 15.58 -5.70
CA PRO A 43 9.13 15.01 -7.03
C PRO A 43 7.88 14.18 -7.35
N PRO A 44 7.63 13.88 -8.63
CA PRO A 44 6.56 12.99 -9.03
C PRO A 44 6.80 11.56 -8.52
N LEU A 45 5.78 10.97 -7.89
CA LEU A 45 5.68 9.53 -7.70
C LEU A 45 5.02 8.85 -8.91
N PRO A 46 5.19 7.53 -9.09
CA PRO A 46 4.48 6.81 -10.14
C PRO A 46 2.98 7.07 -10.13
N GLY A 47 2.41 7.39 -11.30
CA GLY A 47 0.99 7.73 -11.45
C GLY A 47 0.62 9.17 -11.12
N GLN A 48 1.59 10.04 -10.77
CA GLN A 48 1.35 11.46 -10.57
C GLN A 48 1.63 12.27 -11.83
N ASN A 49 0.63 13.07 -12.24
CA ASN A 49 0.78 14.07 -13.29
C ASN A 49 1.03 15.46 -12.69
N TYR A 50 0.56 15.69 -11.46
CA TYR A 50 0.78 16.91 -10.70
C TYR A 50 1.08 16.59 -9.21
N PRO A 51 1.67 17.54 -8.46
CA PRO A 51 1.95 17.36 -7.04
C PRO A 51 0.72 16.97 -6.23
N GLY A 52 0.93 16.20 -5.16
CA GLY A 52 -0.15 15.80 -4.26
C GLY A 52 -0.83 17.01 -3.60
N LEU A 53 -2.15 16.91 -3.42
CA LEU A 53 -2.96 17.97 -2.80
C LEU A 53 -2.69 18.15 -1.30
N GLY A 54 -2.07 17.16 -0.64
CA GLY A 54 -1.78 17.16 0.80
C GLY A 54 -3.00 16.92 1.70
N LEU A 55 -4.17 16.63 1.13
CA LEU A 55 -5.44 16.46 1.86
C LEU A 55 -5.78 14.99 2.17
N GLY A 56 -4.80 14.09 2.15
CA GLY A 56 -5.02 12.65 2.34
C GLY A 56 -5.68 12.33 3.69
N ASP A 57 -5.09 12.81 4.78
CA ASP A 57 -5.58 12.56 6.14
C ASP A 57 -7.00 13.12 6.34
N MET A 58 -7.25 14.36 5.89
CA MET A 58 -8.58 14.99 5.93
C MET A 58 -9.63 14.19 5.15
N LEU A 59 -9.26 13.67 3.98
CA LEU A 59 -10.19 12.85 3.21
C LEU A 59 -10.49 11.51 3.91
N VAL A 60 -9.49 10.88 4.53
CA VAL A 60 -9.70 9.66 5.31
C VAL A 60 -10.71 9.92 6.43
N GLU A 61 -10.58 11.04 7.15
CA GLU A 61 -11.54 11.46 8.18
C GLU A 61 -12.96 11.63 7.61
N LEU A 62 -13.10 12.33 6.48
CA LEU A 62 -14.38 12.50 5.80
C LEU A 62 -15.00 11.14 5.41
N LEU A 63 -14.19 10.23 4.85
CA LEU A 63 -14.65 8.89 4.48
C LEU A 63 -15.08 8.08 5.71
N ILE A 64 -14.40 8.22 6.84
CA ILE A 64 -14.80 7.59 8.12
C ILE A 64 -16.17 8.13 8.56
N LEU A 65 -16.37 9.45 8.51
CA LEU A 65 -17.65 10.08 8.87
C LEU A 65 -18.79 9.60 7.97
N LEU A 66 -18.56 9.57 6.65
CA LEU A 66 -19.51 9.03 5.67
C LEU A 66 -19.81 7.55 5.92
N GLY A 67 -18.75 6.76 6.14
CA GLY A 67 -18.83 5.35 6.47
C GLY A 67 -19.74 5.07 7.67
N ARG A 68 -19.51 5.79 8.77
CA ARG A 68 -20.30 5.68 10.00
C ARG A 68 -21.74 6.15 9.79
N ARG A 69 -21.95 7.29 9.13
CA ARG A 69 -23.29 7.85 8.87
C ARG A 69 -24.17 6.90 8.05
N LEU A 70 -23.58 6.23 7.07
CA LEU A 70 -24.26 5.28 6.20
C LEU A 70 -24.23 3.84 6.74
N ARG A 71 -23.74 3.63 7.97
CA ARG A 71 -23.65 2.34 8.66
C ARG A 71 -22.85 1.29 7.87
N PHE A 72 -21.82 1.72 7.15
CA PHE A 72 -20.83 0.82 6.56
C PHE A 72 -19.94 0.22 7.65
N GLU A 73 -19.50 -1.01 7.42
CA GLU A 73 -18.69 -1.78 8.37
C GLU A 73 -17.20 -1.55 8.16
N GLY A 74 -16.82 -1.09 6.96
CA GLY A 74 -15.49 -0.63 6.65
C GLY A 74 -15.46 0.16 5.34
N ILE A 75 -14.28 0.70 5.03
CA ILE A 75 -13.96 1.30 3.74
C ILE A 75 -12.94 0.39 3.07
N SER A 76 -13.14 0.07 1.80
CA SER A 76 -12.24 -0.84 1.07
C SER A 76 -11.63 -0.17 -0.16
N ASN A 77 -10.37 -0.49 -0.42
CA ASN A 77 -9.60 -0.04 -1.57
C ASN A 77 -8.68 -1.16 -2.08
N LYS A 78 -8.17 -1.02 -3.30
CA LYS A 78 -7.01 -1.76 -3.80
C LYS A 78 -5.90 -0.76 -4.17
N PRO A 79 -4.76 -0.75 -3.46
CA PRO A 79 -3.69 0.20 -3.75
C PRO A 79 -3.05 -0.08 -5.12
N ALA A 80 -3.37 0.71 -6.14
CA ALA A 80 -2.89 0.47 -7.51
C ALA A 80 -1.35 0.41 -7.62
N TYR A 81 -0.64 1.16 -6.77
CA TYR A 81 0.82 1.15 -6.72
C TYR A 81 1.34 0.65 -5.38
N PHE A 82 2.48 -0.03 -5.39
CA PHE A 82 3.13 -0.54 -4.19
C PHE A 82 3.38 0.53 -3.12
N HIS A 83 3.85 1.71 -3.53
CA HIS A 83 4.11 2.81 -2.60
C HIS A 83 2.82 3.34 -1.93
N THR A 84 1.67 3.25 -2.60
CA THR A 84 0.38 3.60 -1.99
C THR A 84 -0.03 2.60 -0.90
N ALA A 85 0.40 1.33 -0.99
CA ALA A 85 0.18 0.36 0.09
C ALA A 85 0.94 0.75 1.37
N PHE A 86 2.15 1.32 1.26
CA PHE A 86 2.82 1.91 2.43
C PHE A 86 1.98 3.02 3.05
N MET A 87 1.44 3.93 2.23
CA MET A 87 0.65 5.06 2.74
C MET A 87 -0.60 4.57 3.48
N PHE A 88 -1.35 3.62 2.91
CA PHE A 88 -2.60 3.15 3.52
C PHE A 88 -2.41 2.26 4.75
N THR A 89 -1.30 1.53 4.87
CA THR A 89 -1.07 0.60 6.00
C THR A 89 -0.80 1.27 7.35
N ARG A 90 -0.92 2.60 7.43
CA ARG A 90 -0.99 3.34 8.71
C ARG A 90 -2.30 3.04 9.44
N ASP A 91 -3.42 3.11 8.73
CA ASP A 91 -4.77 3.04 9.30
C ASP A 91 -5.60 1.88 8.74
N CYS A 92 -5.18 1.33 7.61
CA CYS A 92 -5.84 0.25 6.90
C CYS A 92 -5.06 -1.07 7.03
N PHE A 93 -5.79 -2.19 6.90
CA PHE A 93 -5.28 -3.55 7.04
C PHE A 93 -5.61 -4.37 5.80
N PHE A 94 -4.65 -5.11 5.26
CA PHE A 94 -4.94 -6.06 4.19
C PHE A 94 -5.79 -7.20 4.72
N LEU A 95 -6.82 -7.59 3.96
CA LEU A 95 -7.61 -8.77 4.27
C LEU A 95 -6.73 -10.02 4.37
N ASN A 96 -5.83 -10.18 3.41
CA ASN A 96 -4.83 -11.22 3.44
C ASN A 96 -3.63 -10.80 4.32
N PRO A 97 -3.38 -11.46 5.45
CA PRO A 97 -2.26 -11.11 6.33
C PRO A 97 -0.89 -11.34 5.67
N GLU A 98 -0.78 -12.15 4.61
CA GLU A 98 0.46 -12.28 3.85
C GLU A 98 0.86 -10.95 3.20
N TYR A 99 -0.09 -10.23 2.60
CA TYR A 99 0.15 -8.91 2.02
C TYR A 99 0.50 -7.86 3.06
N GLN A 100 -0.14 -7.91 4.24
CA GLN A 100 0.22 -7.01 5.33
C GLN A 100 1.67 -7.26 5.80
N GLY A 101 2.06 -8.53 5.96
CA GLY A 101 3.42 -8.92 6.33
C GLY A 101 4.45 -8.55 5.26
N LEU A 102 4.09 -8.73 3.98
CA LEU A 102 4.88 -8.31 2.82
C LEU A 102 5.22 -6.83 2.88
N ILE A 103 4.20 -5.97 3.05
CA ILE A 103 4.38 -4.52 3.11
C ILE A 103 5.20 -4.10 4.34
N PHE A 104 5.01 -4.76 5.48
CA PHE A 104 5.83 -4.48 6.67
C PHE A 104 7.28 -4.90 6.48
N SER A 105 7.55 -6.04 5.85
CA SER A 105 8.92 -6.45 5.55
C SER A 105 9.58 -5.48 4.57
N ALA A 106 8.90 -5.16 3.46
CA ALA A 106 9.41 -4.21 2.48
C ALA A 106 9.69 -2.83 3.08
N ARG A 107 8.78 -2.30 3.93
CA ARG A 107 9.00 -1.06 4.67
C ARG A 107 10.28 -1.15 5.51
N ARG A 108 10.46 -2.24 6.25
CA ARG A 108 11.63 -2.40 7.13
C ARG A 108 12.94 -2.56 6.35
N LYS A 109 12.92 -3.30 5.25
CA LYS A 109 14.11 -3.68 4.47
C LYS A 109 14.53 -2.60 3.50
N LEU A 110 13.58 -2.09 2.71
CA LEU A 110 13.84 -1.13 1.64
C LEU A 110 13.95 0.29 2.19
N LEU A 111 13.01 0.76 3.01
CA LEU A 111 13.03 2.14 3.51
C LEU A 111 14.08 2.42 4.59
N ARG A 112 14.84 1.40 5.01
CA ARG A 112 16.03 1.58 5.85
C ARG A 112 17.20 2.16 5.05
N ASN A 113 17.33 1.73 3.80
CA ASN A 113 18.49 2.05 2.97
C ASN A 113 18.11 3.00 1.82
N PHE A 114 16.84 3.03 1.43
CA PHE A 114 16.37 3.79 0.29
C PHE A 114 15.27 4.78 0.65
N SER A 115 15.24 5.92 -0.03
CA SER A 115 14.16 6.89 0.12
C SER A 115 12.82 6.32 -0.37
N PHE A 116 11.72 6.85 0.17
CA PHE A 116 10.37 6.47 -0.27
C PHE A 116 10.17 6.66 -1.78
N TYR A 117 10.73 7.74 -2.34
CA TYR A 117 10.70 8.05 -3.76
C TYR A 117 11.40 6.95 -4.59
N THR A 118 12.60 6.54 -4.18
CA THR A 118 13.36 5.49 -4.86
C THR A 118 12.64 4.15 -4.79
N VAL A 119 12.10 3.76 -3.64
CA VAL A 119 11.33 2.50 -3.52
C VAL A 119 10.07 2.53 -4.39
N ALA A 120 9.40 3.68 -4.50
CA ALA A 120 8.22 3.83 -5.35
C ALA A 120 8.55 3.58 -6.83
N TRP A 121 9.63 4.20 -7.33
CA TRP A 121 10.08 3.99 -8.70
C TRP A 121 10.72 2.62 -8.93
N ALA A 122 11.43 2.08 -7.95
CA ALA A 122 11.97 0.71 -8.00
C ALA A 122 10.86 -0.31 -8.19
N SER A 123 9.76 -0.19 -7.46
CA SER A 123 8.60 -1.08 -7.66
C SER A 123 7.93 -0.85 -9.02
N TYR A 124 7.77 0.41 -9.45
CA TYR A 124 7.11 0.72 -10.72
C TYR A 124 7.90 0.21 -11.93
N PHE A 125 9.22 0.35 -11.89
CA PHE A 125 10.14 -0.21 -12.89
C PHE A 125 10.48 -1.66 -12.63
N GLU A 126 9.85 -2.27 -11.62
CA GLU A 126 9.90 -3.71 -11.45
C GLU A 126 11.36 -4.15 -11.18
N CYS A 127 12.10 -3.34 -10.42
CA CYS A 127 13.51 -3.49 -10.05
C CYS A 127 13.69 -4.02 -8.62
N ILE A 128 12.64 -4.54 -8.00
CA ILE A 128 12.69 -5.16 -6.67
C ILE A 128 12.70 -6.67 -6.87
N TYR A 129 13.48 -7.41 -6.09
CA TYR A 129 13.48 -8.88 -6.08
C TYR A 129 13.39 -9.45 -4.67
N LEU A 130 12.94 -10.70 -4.60
CA LEU A 130 12.92 -11.50 -3.38
C LEU A 130 14.27 -12.19 -3.21
N LYS A 131 14.99 -11.83 -2.14
CA LYS A 131 16.39 -12.23 -1.92
C LYS A 131 16.62 -13.75 -1.95
N ASP A 132 15.66 -14.52 -1.43
CA ASP A 132 15.79 -15.98 -1.30
C ASP A 132 15.44 -16.76 -2.60
N SER A 133 15.03 -16.07 -3.67
CA SER A 133 14.55 -16.73 -4.89
C SER A 133 15.06 -16.13 -6.20
N GLU A 134 15.81 -15.02 -6.14
CA GLU A 134 16.10 -14.14 -7.29
C GLU A 134 14.84 -13.73 -8.10
N GLU A 135 13.65 -14.03 -7.60
CA GLU A 135 12.39 -13.77 -8.29
C GLU A 135 12.08 -12.29 -8.22
N LYS A 136 11.78 -11.74 -9.39
CA LYS A 136 11.33 -10.37 -9.55
C LYS A 136 10.02 -10.16 -8.80
N PHE A 137 10.00 -9.17 -7.90
CA PHE A 137 8.78 -8.76 -7.24
C PHE A 137 7.92 -7.91 -8.19
N VAL A 138 6.73 -8.42 -8.50
CA VAL A 138 5.71 -7.70 -9.27
C VAL A 138 4.54 -7.38 -8.33
N TRP A 139 4.18 -6.09 -8.24
CA TRP A 139 3.09 -5.67 -7.37
C TRP A 139 1.73 -6.14 -7.92
N GLN A 140 1.04 -6.98 -7.15
CA GLN A 140 -0.34 -7.38 -7.41
C GLN A 140 -1.23 -6.89 -6.25
N PRO A 141 -2.11 -5.90 -6.45
CA PRO A 141 -2.84 -5.31 -5.33
C PRO A 141 -3.95 -6.21 -4.79
N ASP A 142 -3.91 -6.44 -3.48
CA ASP A 142 -4.99 -7.07 -2.73
C ASP A 142 -5.86 -6.03 -2.00
N TRP A 143 -6.99 -6.49 -1.48
CA TRP A 143 -7.95 -5.70 -0.74
C TRP A 143 -7.38 -5.22 0.59
N ILE A 144 -7.42 -3.89 0.79
CA ILE A 144 -7.10 -3.24 2.06
C ILE A 144 -8.35 -2.58 2.64
N ILE A 145 -8.51 -2.68 3.96
CA ILE A 145 -9.71 -2.26 4.68
C ILE A 145 -9.35 -1.28 5.79
N LEU A 146 -10.08 -0.17 5.86
CA LEU A 146 -10.21 0.64 7.06
C LEU A 146 -11.42 0.10 7.86
N PRO A 147 -11.22 -0.56 9.01
CA PRO A 147 -12.32 -1.17 9.75
C PRO A 147 -13.10 -0.13 10.55
N LEU A 148 -14.43 -0.13 10.40
CA LEU A 148 -15.34 0.78 11.13
C LEU A 148 -16.20 0.05 12.17
N SER A 149 -16.54 -1.22 11.93
CA SER A 149 -17.32 -2.04 12.86
C SER A 149 -16.46 -2.66 13.95
N LYS A 150 -17.05 -2.88 15.13
CA LYS A 150 -16.36 -3.54 16.27
C LYS A 150 -15.85 -4.93 15.91
N GLU A 151 -16.60 -5.67 15.10
CA GLU A 151 -16.23 -7.03 14.65
C GLU A 151 -14.96 -7.01 13.79
N LEU A 152 -14.89 -6.13 12.79
CA LEU A 152 -13.70 -6.00 11.94
C LEU A 152 -12.49 -5.47 12.71
N ILE A 153 -12.69 -4.49 13.60
CA ILE A 153 -11.63 -3.99 14.48
C ILE A 153 -11.09 -5.13 15.36
N LYS A 154 -11.97 -5.96 15.94
CA LYS A 154 -11.58 -7.12 16.75
C LYS A 154 -10.79 -8.14 15.92
N HIS A 155 -11.22 -8.41 14.69
CA HIS A 155 -10.51 -9.30 13.78
C HIS A 155 -9.07 -8.83 13.51
N PHE A 156 -8.87 -7.59 13.04
CA PHE A 156 -7.52 -7.10 12.71
C PHE A 156 -6.61 -6.92 13.94
N ARG A 157 -7.19 -6.78 15.14
CA ARG A 157 -6.45 -6.76 16.41
C ARG A 157 -6.23 -8.14 17.02
N SER A 158 -6.83 -9.18 16.47
CA SER A 158 -6.74 -10.55 16.99
C SER A 158 -5.31 -11.06 16.97
N TRP A 159 -5.02 -11.99 17.88
CA TRP A 159 -3.70 -12.62 17.95
C TRP A 159 -3.43 -13.42 16.67
N GLU A 160 -4.44 -14.11 16.15
CA GLU A 160 -4.38 -14.95 14.95
C GLU A 160 -3.99 -14.16 13.71
N TYR A 161 -4.66 -13.01 13.47
CA TYR A 161 -4.31 -12.13 12.35
C TYR A 161 -2.89 -11.59 12.53
N ARG A 162 -2.57 -11.01 13.70
CA ARG A 162 -1.24 -10.42 13.97
C ARG A 162 -0.12 -11.45 13.90
N PHE A 163 -0.36 -12.68 14.34
CA PHE A 163 0.58 -13.78 14.25
C PHE A 163 0.82 -14.18 12.80
N ALA A 164 -0.22 -14.30 11.98
CA ALA A 164 -0.10 -14.55 10.55
C ALA A 164 0.68 -13.44 9.83
N VAL A 165 0.42 -12.17 10.16
CA VAL A 165 1.17 -11.02 9.63
C VAL A 165 2.65 -11.14 10.01
N LYS A 166 2.97 -11.41 11.29
CA LYS A 166 4.36 -11.55 11.75
C LYS A 166 5.09 -12.72 11.12
N ARG A 167 4.40 -13.85 10.89
CA ARG A 167 4.95 -15.00 10.17
C ARG A 167 5.26 -14.63 8.72
N ALA A 168 4.34 -13.98 8.02
CA ALA A 168 4.55 -13.51 6.65
C ALA A 168 5.68 -12.47 6.55
N GLU A 169 5.74 -11.53 7.49
CA GLU A 169 6.78 -10.49 7.54
C GLU A 169 8.20 -11.07 7.70
N ARG A 170 8.34 -12.26 8.28
CA ARG A 170 9.63 -12.99 8.39
C ARG A 170 9.97 -13.80 7.13
N LYS A 171 8.98 -14.13 6.30
CA LYS A 171 9.13 -14.92 5.07
C LYS A 171 9.71 -14.09 3.93
N PHE A 172 9.43 -12.79 3.90
CA PHE A 172 9.86 -11.93 2.79
C PHE A 172 11.15 -11.18 3.13
N ASP A 173 12.11 -11.22 2.21
CA ASP A 173 13.26 -10.33 2.18
C ASP A 173 13.41 -9.71 0.79
N PHE A 174 13.76 -8.43 0.75
CA PHE A 174 13.71 -7.61 -0.46
C PHE A 174 15.02 -6.90 -0.71
N GLU A 175 15.33 -6.76 -1.99
CA GLU A 175 16.45 -5.96 -2.44
C GLU A 175 16.10 -5.28 -3.78
N ILE A 176 16.85 -4.23 -4.11
CA ILE A 176 16.65 -3.41 -5.31
C ILE A 176 17.84 -3.64 -6.25
N ASP A 177 17.56 -3.94 -7.51
CA ASP A 177 18.53 -3.90 -8.60
C ASP A 177 18.85 -2.43 -8.90
N ARG A 178 19.91 -1.92 -8.25
CA ARG A 178 20.29 -0.50 -8.26
C ARG A 178 20.78 -0.08 -9.65
N LYS A 179 21.51 -0.95 -10.33
CA LYS A 179 22.03 -0.68 -11.68
C LYS A 179 20.88 -0.49 -12.67
N ARG A 180 19.94 -1.43 -12.71
CA ARG A 180 18.77 -1.34 -13.60
C ARG A 180 17.88 -0.15 -13.24
N LEU A 181 17.66 0.09 -11.95
CA LEU A 181 16.87 1.23 -11.50
C LEU A 181 17.48 2.55 -11.99
N ARG A 182 18.80 2.72 -11.80
CA ARG A 182 19.54 3.90 -12.24
C ARG A 182 19.40 4.13 -13.75
N GLU A 183 19.59 3.09 -14.57
CA GLU A 183 19.44 3.16 -16.02
C GLU A 183 18.03 3.62 -16.44
N LEU A 184 16.99 3.05 -15.81
CA LEU A 184 15.59 3.38 -16.11
C LEU A 184 15.19 4.78 -15.63
N MET A 185 15.69 5.22 -14.48
CA MET A 185 15.48 6.58 -13.98
C MET A 185 16.12 7.61 -14.91
N TYR A 186 17.36 7.41 -15.34
CA TYR A 186 18.01 8.29 -16.33
C TYR A 186 17.24 8.35 -17.65
N LYS A 187 16.83 7.19 -18.19
CA LYS A 187 16.03 7.12 -19.42
C LYS A 187 14.70 7.89 -19.31
N LYS A 188 14.14 8.00 -18.11
CA LYS A 188 12.89 8.73 -17.84
C LYS A 188 13.08 10.18 -17.38
N GLY A 189 14.33 10.66 -17.30
CA GLY A 189 14.64 12.01 -16.80
C GLY A 189 14.24 12.21 -15.34
N LEU A 190 14.19 11.13 -14.55
CA LEU A 190 13.83 11.18 -13.15
C LEU A 190 15.08 11.48 -12.30
N PRO A 191 15.03 12.41 -11.34
CA PRO A 191 16.15 12.72 -10.49
C PRO A 191 16.51 11.51 -9.61
N ILE A 192 17.81 11.24 -9.48
CA ILE A 192 18.36 10.24 -8.57
C ILE A 192 18.83 10.97 -7.31
N ARG A 193 18.36 10.53 -6.15
CA ARG A 193 18.48 11.29 -4.88
C ARG A 193 19.38 10.62 -3.85
N GLU A 194 19.96 9.49 -4.22
CA GLU A 194 20.77 8.64 -3.36
C GLU A 194 21.74 7.86 -4.22
N ASP A 195 22.80 7.36 -3.60
CA ASP A 195 23.84 6.65 -4.31
C ASP A 195 23.36 5.25 -4.74
N LEU A 196 23.10 5.10 -6.04
CA LEU A 196 22.76 3.82 -6.68
C LEU A 196 23.97 3.19 -7.38
N THR A 197 25.20 3.52 -6.98
CA THR A 197 26.45 3.04 -7.62
C THR A 197 27.11 1.84 -6.94
N VAL A 198 26.80 1.58 -5.68
CA VAL A 198 27.36 0.45 -4.92
C VAL A 198 26.39 -0.74 -4.99
N ASP A 199 26.89 -1.95 -5.24
CA ASP A 199 26.13 -3.20 -5.17
C ASP A 199 26.00 -3.68 -3.71
#